data_AF-A0A9P7W4F8-F1
#
_entry.id   AF-A0A9P7W4F8-F1
#
_cell.length_a   1.000
_cell.length_b   1.000
_cell.length_c   1.000
_cell.angle_alpha   90.00
_cell.angle_beta   90.00
_cell.angle_gamma   90.00
#
_symmetry.space_group_name_H-M   'P 1'
#
loop_
_entity.id
_entity.type
_entity.pdbx_description
1 polymer ?
#
loop_
_entity_poly.entity_id
_entity_poly.type
_entity_poly.pdbx_seq_one_letter_code
_entity_poly.pdbx_strand_id
1 'polypeptide(L)'
;MSSWNVAFLQPTGAHDSIKRALIVLNQPFSLTLLRRLWTSSHWRCCADGGANRLYDTVENKESYLPDLVTGDFDSIRTEVRAYYTSKGISVIHSSDQDSTDLMKSMQALSSLQVPDEEVTFLTEPVQPWEVIILGGLAGRLDQTIHTLSYLHKLRKDLSKRVFAVTDDNVGWVLNSGEHSIRINHSVLGKTCGLLPVGVDSTIISTTGLQWNLTETVSSFDGMVSTSNHLVPFSDTVWIKTTKPIWWTMELHAEITVLYFAGASTATGMAEEAVPIPINGLSLSNLRDLLISRHPNTGLDKILETCQWSVNEEMVDHPLSCELTEGAEVAVICPVSGG
;
A
#
# COMPACT_ATOMS: atom_id res chain seq x y z
N MET A 1 -18.24 -10.74 -15.31
CA MET A 1 -16.88 -10.93 -14.76
C MET A 1 -16.35 -9.56 -14.36
N SER A 2 -16.02 -9.32 -13.09
CA SER A 2 -15.48 -8.04 -12.62
C SER A 2 -13.96 -8.01 -12.79
N SER A 3 -13.40 -6.88 -13.23
CA SER A 3 -11.96 -6.70 -13.39
C SER A 3 -11.36 -5.91 -12.23
N TRP A 4 -10.17 -6.30 -11.77
CA TRP A 4 -9.43 -5.64 -10.69
C TRP A 4 -7.98 -5.40 -11.08
N ASN A 5 -7.40 -4.33 -10.56
CA ASN A 5 -5.97 -4.03 -10.62
C ASN A 5 -5.62 -3.14 -9.42
N VAL A 6 -4.32 -2.96 -9.18
CA VAL A 6 -3.77 -2.10 -8.12
C VAL A 6 -2.90 -0.99 -8.72
N ALA A 7 -3.34 -0.38 -9.82
CA ALA A 7 -2.56 0.64 -10.53
C ALA A 7 -2.19 1.86 -9.66
N PHE A 8 -2.95 2.11 -8.58
CA PHE A 8 -2.65 3.15 -7.60
C PHE A 8 -1.33 2.93 -6.83
N LEU A 9 -0.76 1.73 -6.88
CA LEU A 9 0.56 1.42 -6.31
C LEU A 9 1.72 1.69 -7.29
N GLN A 10 1.45 2.11 -8.54
CA GLN A 10 2.51 2.37 -9.50
C GLN A 10 3.24 3.70 -9.20
N PRO A 11 4.58 3.76 -9.33
CA PRO A 11 5.37 4.97 -9.04
C PRO A 11 5.01 6.17 -9.92
N THR A 12 4.75 5.91 -11.20
CA THR A 12 4.23 6.92 -12.13
C THR A 12 2.72 6.94 -11.94
N GLY A 13 2.19 7.93 -11.23
CA GLY A 13 0.76 8.07 -10.96
C GLY A 13 -0.02 7.78 -12.23
N ALA A 14 -0.68 6.63 -12.30
CA ALA A 14 -1.38 6.21 -13.49
C ALA A 14 -2.41 7.30 -13.81
N HIS A 15 -2.22 7.97 -14.95
CA HIS A 15 -3.13 8.96 -15.54
C HIS A 15 -4.42 8.28 -15.99
N ASP A 16 -5.14 7.69 -15.04
CA ASP A 16 -6.45 7.12 -15.25
C ASP A 16 -7.50 8.12 -14.73
N SER A 17 -8.66 8.16 -15.37
CA SER A 17 -9.80 9.02 -15.00
C SER A 17 -10.47 8.61 -13.68
N ILE A 18 -9.94 7.58 -13.00
CA ILE A 18 -10.49 7.03 -11.76
C ILE A 18 -10.28 8.01 -10.61
N LYS A 19 -11.39 8.42 -9.98
CA LYS A 19 -11.35 9.18 -8.71
C LYS A 19 -10.89 8.27 -7.58
N ARG A 20 -9.87 8.71 -6.85
CA ARG A 20 -9.26 7.96 -5.74
C ARG A 20 -9.28 8.75 -4.44
N ALA A 21 -9.64 8.05 -3.37
CA ALA A 21 -9.62 8.56 -2.00
C ALA A 21 -8.62 7.76 -1.16
N LEU A 22 -7.74 8.43 -0.43
CA LEU A 22 -6.84 7.84 0.56
C LEU A 22 -7.36 8.13 1.97
N ILE A 23 -7.55 7.09 2.77
CA ILE A 23 -7.89 7.19 4.19
C ILE A 23 -6.71 6.63 4.99
N VAL A 24 -6.06 7.49 5.78
CA VAL A 24 -4.91 7.16 6.61
C VAL A 24 -5.39 6.81 8.01
N LEU A 25 -5.16 5.57 8.44
CA LEU A 25 -5.49 5.10 9.79
C LEU A 25 -4.32 5.24 10.76
N ASN A 26 -4.58 5.07 12.06
CA ASN A 26 -3.56 5.16 13.11
C ASN A 26 -2.67 3.90 13.20
N GLN A 27 -1.93 3.60 12.14
CA GLN A 27 -0.94 2.52 12.09
C GLN A 27 0.36 3.00 11.45
N PRO A 28 1.53 2.46 11.84
CA PRO A 28 2.78 2.75 11.14
C PRO A 28 2.68 2.36 9.66
N PHE A 29 3.34 3.15 8.80
CA PHE A 29 3.55 2.84 7.40
C PHE A 29 4.86 3.49 6.91
N SER A 30 5.46 2.93 5.87
CA SER A 30 6.65 3.51 5.24
C SER A 30 6.35 4.80 4.46
N LEU A 31 7.36 5.66 4.34
CA LEU A 31 7.28 6.85 3.49
C LEU A 31 7.13 6.48 2.01
N THR A 32 7.71 5.35 1.58
CA THR A 32 7.62 4.85 0.21
C THR A 32 6.20 4.48 -0.16
N LEU A 33 5.50 3.71 0.68
CA LEU A 33 4.10 3.38 0.46
C LEU A 33 3.23 4.64 0.49
N LEU A 34 3.44 5.52 1.48
CA LEU A 34 2.73 6.80 1.56
C LEU A 34 2.88 7.60 0.25
N ARG A 35 4.10 7.78 -0.27
CA ARG A 35 4.39 8.52 -1.51
C ARG A 35 3.58 8.00 -2.70
N ARG A 36 3.50 6.67 -2.87
CA ARG A 36 2.76 6.01 -3.95
C ARG A 36 1.27 6.28 -3.84
N LEU A 37 0.70 6.04 -2.65
CA LEU A 37 -0.73 6.21 -2.41
C LEU A 37 -1.16 7.67 -2.43
N TRP A 38 -0.30 8.57 -1.94
CA TRP A 38 -0.57 10.00 -1.91
C TRP A 38 -0.65 10.58 -3.32
N THR A 39 0.35 10.27 -4.15
CA THR A 39 0.44 10.76 -5.54
C THR A 39 -0.71 10.24 -6.40
N SER A 40 -1.20 9.03 -6.15
CA SER A 40 -2.30 8.44 -6.92
C SER A 40 -3.71 8.85 -6.44
N SER A 41 -3.80 9.62 -5.33
CA SER A 41 -5.05 9.99 -4.67
C SER A 41 -5.45 11.44 -4.87
N HIS A 42 -6.74 11.67 -5.10
CA HIS A 42 -7.32 12.99 -5.35
C HIS A 42 -7.86 13.62 -4.07
N TRP A 43 -8.34 12.79 -3.16
CA TRP A 43 -8.84 13.20 -1.85
C TRP A 43 -8.17 12.38 -0.76
N ARG A 44 -7.75 13.02 0.33
CA ARG A 44 -6.96 12.42 1.40
C ARG A 44 -7.59 12.77 2.75
N CYS A 45 -7.82 11.77 3.58
CA CYS A 45 -8.39 11.94 4.91
C CYS A 45 -7.54 11.21 5.94
N CYS A 46 -7.25 11.87 7.06
CA CYS A 46 -6.68 11.22 8.24
C CYS A 46 -7.80 10.90 9.23
N ALA A 47 -7.87 9.62 9.62
CA ALA A 47 -8.78 9.14 10.65
C ALA A 47 -8.09 9.28 12.02
N ASP A 48 -8.48 10.30 12.77
CA ASP A 48 -7.95 10.67 14.08
C ASP A 48 -6.41 10.55 14.18
N GLY A 49 -5.89 9.56 14.91
CA GLY A 49 -4.47 9.31 15.10
C GLY A 49 -3.70 8.99 13.81
N GLY A 50 -4.37 8.70 12.69
CA GLY A 50 -3.75 8.66 11.36
C GLY A 50 -3.07 9.98 10.99
N ALA A 51 -3.55 11.11 11.52
CA ALA A 51 -2.89 12.41 11.36
C ALA A 51 -1.52 12.46 12.04
N ASN A 52 -1.36 11.79 13.19
CA ASN A 52 -0.06 11.67 13.84
C ASN A 52 0.91 10.89 12.95
N ARG A 53 0.45 9.76 12.39
CA ARG A 53 1.25 8.91 11.51
C ARG A 53 1.73 9.69 10.29
N LEU A 54 0.81 10.41 9.63
CA LEU A 54 1.17 11.26 8.51
C LEU A 54 2.20 12.33 8.92
N TYR A 55 1.99 12.99 10.05
CA TYR A 55 2.87 14.05 10.55
C TYR A 55 4.28 13.54 10.89
N ASP A 56 4.38 12.35 11.47
CA ASP A 56 5.62 11.75 11.95
C ASP A 56 6.43 11.12 10.81
N THR A 57 5.78 10.50 9.83
CA THR A 57 6.45 9.80 8.71
C THR A 57 7.08 10.77 7.70
N VAL A 58 6.63 12.03 7.63
CA VAL A 58 7.10 12.99 6.61
C VAL A 58 8.02 14.06 7.20
N GLU A 59 9.16 14.26 6.54
CA GLU A 59 10.07 15.37 6.85
C GLU A 59 9.46 16.71 6.41
N ASN A 60 9.11 16.83 5.13
CA ASN A 60 8.45 18.00 4.57
C ASN A 60 6.92 17.91 4.69
N LYS A 61 6.40 18.30 5.86
CA LYS A 61 4.97 18.27 6.20
C LYS A 61 4.09 19.17 5.33
N GLU A 62 4.66 20.16 4.63
CA GLU A 62 3.88 21.02 3.73
C GLU A 62 3.53 20.35 2.41
N SER A 63 4.29 19.34 2.00
CA SER A 63 3.99 18.52 0.81
C SER A 63 2.90 17.47 1.05
N TYR A 64 2.57 17.21 2.32
CA TYR A 64 1.65 16.14 2.73
C TYR A 64 0.52 16.70 3.62
N LEU A 65 -0.25 17.62 3.06
CA LEU A 65 -1.44 18.17 3.71
C LEU A 65 -2.69 17.37 3.28
N PRO A 66 -3.40 16.70 4.22
CA PRO A 66 -4.62 15.98 3.87
C PRO A 66 -5.75 16.99 3.60
N ASP A 67 -6.78 16.55 2.90
CA ASP A 67 -7.97 17.37 2.63
C ASP A 67 -8.90 17.43 3.87
N LEU A 68 -8.82 16.43 4.75
CA LEU A 68 -9.62 16.33 5.97
C LEU A 68 -8.88 15.58 7.09
N VAL A 69 -9.05 16.03 8.33
CA VAL A 69 -8.79 15.24 9.55
C VAL A 69 -10.11 15.08 10.28
N THR A 70 -10.51 13.83 10.57
CA THR A 70 -11.80 13.55 11.23
C THR A 70 -11.69 12.39 12.22
N GLY A 71 -12.49 12.43 13.28
CA GLY A 71 -12.51 11.41 14.32
C GLY A 71 -13.04 11.97 15.64
N ASP A 72 -13.04 11.15 16.69
CA ASP A 72 -13.36 11.63 18.05
C ASP A 72 -12.18 12.31 18.77
N PHE A 73 -10.99 12.27 18.17
CA PHE A 73 -9.80 12.98 18.63
C PHE A 73 -9.30 12.50 19.99
N ASP A 74 -9.49 11.21 20.30
CA ASP A 74 -8.89 10.56 21.45
C ASP A 74 -7.42 10.16 21.22
N SER A 75 -7.01 10.09 19.95
CA SER A 75 -5.69 9.61 19.53
C SER A 75 -4.80 10.71 18.94
N ILE A 76 -5.35 11.69 18.22
CA ILE A 76 -4.56 12.79 17.63
C ILE A 76 -3.91 13.64 18.73
N ARG A 77 -2.61 13.93 18.58
CA ARG A 77 -1.89 14.78 19.52
C ARG A 77 -2.27 16.24 19.35
N THR A 78 -2.25 17.00 20.44
CA THR A 78 -2.72 18.40 20.45
C THR A 78 -1.92 19.27 19.48
N GLU A 79 -0.61 19.10 19.41
CA GLU A 79 0.29 19.84 18.52
C GLU A 79 0.09 19.47 17.04
N VAL A 80 -0.22 18.20 16.75
CA VAL A 80 -0.50 17.73 15.38
C VAL A 80 -1.83 18.29 14.90
N ARG A 81 -2.86 18.26 15.75
CA ARG A 81 -4.16 18.88 15.47
C ARG A 81 -4.02 20.37 15.20
N ALA A 82 -3.30 21.09 16.07
CA ALA A 82 -3.04 22.51 15.93
C ALA A 82 -2.26 22.83 14.64
N TYR A 83 -1.28 22.00 14.29
CA TYR A 83 -0.53 22.15 13.03
C TYR A 83 -1.46 22.09 11.81
N TYR A 84 -2.27 21.04 11.66
CA TYR A 84 -3.16 20.93 10.50
C TYR A 84 -4.22 22.03 10.47
N THR A 85 -4.77 22.43 11.62
CA THR A 85 -5.66 23.60 11.71
C THR A 85 -4.97 24.88 11.24
N SER A 86 -3.70 25.11 11.63
CA SER A 86 -2.94 26.30 11.22
C SER A 86 -2.63 26.35 9.73
N LYS A 87 -2.59 25.18 9.06
CA LYS A 87 -2.43 25.04 7.61
C LYS A 87 -3.75 25.16 6.85
N GLY A 88 -4.86 25.46 7.53
CA GLY A 88 -6.18 25.64 6.91
C GLY A 88 -6.89 24.33 6.58
N ILE A 89 -6.43 23.19 7.11
CA ILE A 89 -7.07 21.89 6.86
C ILE A 89 -8.35 21.79 7.69
N SER A 90 -9.40 21.21 7.09
CA SER A 90 -10.64 20.92 7.80
C SER A 90 -10.39 19.86 8.88
N VAL A 91 -10.66 20.20 10.14
CA VAL A 91 -10.50 19.30 11.29
C VAL A 91 -11.87 19.13 11.95
N ILE A 92 -12.55 18.03 11.67
CA ILE A 92 -13.94 17.78 12.07
C ILE A 92 -13.98 16.79 13.23
N HIS A 93 -14.39 17.25 14.41
CA HIS A 93 -14.61 16.38 15.55
C HIS A 93 -15.98 15.69 15.45
N SER A 94 -16.01 14.37 15.66
CA SER A 94 -17.23 13.58 15.79
C SER A 94 -17.35 13.05 17.22
N SER A 95 -18.43 13.38 17.90
CA SER A 95 -18.71 12.86 19.25
C SER A 95 -19.37 11.47 19.25
N ASP A 96 -19.60 10.89 18.07
CA ASP A 96 -20.19 9.56 17.93
C ASP A 96 -19.23 8.48 18.40
N GLN A 97 -19.69 7.67 19.36
CA GLN A 97 -18.94 6.55 19.97
C GLN A 97 -19.38 5.18 19.42
N ASP A 98 -20.47 5.13 18.64
CA ASP A 98 -20.98 3.89 18.05
C ASP A 98 -20.31 3.57 16.70
N SER A 99 -19.56 4.52 16.13
CA SER A 99 -18.83 4.36 14.88
C SER A 99 -17.31 4.56 15.06
N THR A 100 -16.52 3.77 14.34
CA THR A 100 -15.05 3.93 14.35
C THR A 100 -14.61 5.08 13.45
N ASP A 101 -13.38 5.57 13.60
CA ASP A 101 -12.88 6.67 12.77
C ASP A 101 -12.80 6.32 11.29
N LEU A 102 -12.55 5.06 10.94
CA LEU A 102 -12.67 4.59 9.56
C LEU A 102 -14.10 4.79 9.01
N MET A 103 -15.14 4.51 9.80
CA MET A 103 -16.53 4.72 9.39
C MET A 103 -16.84 6.22 9.22
N LYS A 104 -16.36 7.06 10.14
CA LYS A 104 -16.49 8.53 10.08
C LYS A 104 -15.81 9.10 8.83
N SER A 105 -14.60 8.64 8.49
CA SER A 105 -13.90 9.02 7.26
C SER A 105 -14.65 8.61 5.99
N MET A 106 -15.22 7.40 5.96
CA MET A 106 -16.03 6.92 4.83
C MET A 106 -17.33 7.73 4.66
N GLN A 107 -17.95 8.15 5.77
CA GLN A 107 -19.12 9.03 5.74
C GLN A 107 -18.76 10.39 5.16
N ALA A 108 -17.64 10.98 5.58
CA ALA A 108 -17.16 12.26 5.03
C ALA A 108 -16.93 12.18 3.51
N LEU A 109 -16.32 11.10 3.02
CA LEU A 109 -16.17 10.86 1.58
C LEU A 109 -17.53 10.77 0.86
N SER A 110 -18.50 10.08 1.48
CA SER A 110 -19.83 9.91 0.88
C SER A 110 -20.60 11.24 0.79
N SER A 111 -20.37 12.16 1.73
CA SER A 111 -20.93 13.52 1.67
C SER A 111 -20.39 14.37 0.52
N LEU A 112 -19.18 14.07 0.00
CA LEU A 112 -18.62 14.71 -1.19
C LEU A 112 -19.27 14.21 -2.50
N GLN A 113 -19.99 13.09 -2.44
CA GLN A 113 -20.61 12.45 -3.60
C GLN A 113 -22.07 12.89 -3.82
N VAL A 114 -22.63 13.72 -2.93
CA VAL A 114 -23.97 14.29 -3.13
C VAL A 114 -23.87 15.29 -4.28
N PRO A 115 -24.52 15.06 -5.44
CA PRO A 115 -24.56 16.05 -6.49
C PRO A 115 -25.33 17.27 -5.98
N ASP A 116 -24.91 18.48 -6.38
CA ASP A 116 -25.84 19.62 -6.40
C ASP A 116 -27.11 19.15 -7.12
N GLU A 117 -28.29 19.41 -6.54
CA GLU A 117 -29.60 18.90 -6.98
C GLU A 117 -29.98 19.27 -8.44
N GLU A 118 -29.11 19.97 -9.19
CA GLU A 118 -29.39 20.53 -10.52
C GLU A 118 -28.74 19.83 -11.72
N VAL A 119 -27.97 18.74 -11.57
CA VAL A 119 -27.30 18.08 -12.74
C VAL A 119 -27.98 16.78 -13.17
N THR A 120 -29.09 16.98 -13.87
CA THR A 120 -29.51 16.39 -15.16
C THR A 120 -29.52 14.85 -15.39
N PHE A 121 -30.69 14.44 -15.88
CA PHE A 121 -31.16 13.13 -16.37
C PHE A 121 -30.40 12.53 -17.57
N LEU A 122 -29.11 12.82 -17.79
CA LEU A 122 -28.34 12.35 -18.96
C LEU A 122 -26.88 11.98 -18.67
N THR A 123 -26.52 11.61 -17.44
CA THR A 123 -25.12 11.32 -17.11
C THR A 123 -24.76 9.84 -17.29
N GLU A 124 -23.69 9.60 -18.05
CA GLU A 124 -22.93 8.34 -18.12
C GLU A 124 -22.78 7.69 -16.74
N PRO A 125 -22.73 6.35 -16.62
CA PRO A 125 -22.55 5.68 -15.35
C PRO A 125 -21.28 6.22 -14.65
N VAL A 126 -21.48 6.86 -13.49
CA VAL A 126 -20.39 7.41 -12.68
C VAL A 126 -19.45 6.26 -12.31
N GLN A 127 -18.21 6.34 -12.76
CA GLN A 127 -17.17 5.35 -12.43
C GLN A 127 -17.00 5.28 -10.91
N PRO A 128 -16.94 4.08 -10.31
CA PRO A 128 -16.83 3.95 -8.87
C PRO A 128 -15.52 4.55 -8.36
N TRP A 129 -15.57 5.16 -7.18
CA TRP A 129 -14.36 5.63 -6.51
C TRP A 129 -13.50 4.45 -6.08
N GLU A 130 -12.18 4.55 -6.27
CA GLU A 130 -11.24 3.66 -5.58
C GLU A 130 -10.92 4.28 -4.22
N VAL A 131 -11.29 3.58 -3.15
CA VAL A 131 -11.00 3.99 -1.78
C VAL A 131 -9.88 3.12 -1.25
N ILE A 132 -8.78 3.76 -0.90
CA ILE A 132 -7.57 3.12 -0.41
C ILE A 132 -7.46 3.44 1.07
N ILE A 133 -7.48 2.42 1.90
CA ILE A 133 -7.29 2.52 3.35
C ILE A 133 -5.84 2.14 3.63
N LEU A 134 -5.06 3.11 4.09
CA LEU A 134 -3.68 2.91 4.52
C LEU A 134 -3.68 2.52 6.00
N GLY A 135 -3.32 1.26 6.27
CA GLY A 135 -3.45 0.60 7.55
C GLY A 135 -4.69 -0.30 7.65
N GLY A 136 -5.00 -0.73 8.87
CA GLY A 136 -6.18 -1.52 9.21
C GLY A 136 -6.00 -3.03 9.10
N LEU A 137 -4.89 -3.51 8.53
CA LEU A 137 -4.59 -4.95 8.42
C LEU A 137 -3.49 -5.43 9.39
N ALA A 138 -2.93 -4.54 10.21
CA ALA A 138 -1.90 -4.85 11.21
C ALA A 138 -2.30 -4.34 12.62
N GLY A 139 -1.39 -4.46 13.60
CA GLY A 139 -1.57 -3.88 14.94
C GLY A 139 -2.59 -4.60 15.82
N ARG A 140 -3.51 -3.84 16.42
CA ARG A 140 -4.55 -4.39 17.31
C ARG A 140 -5.49 -5.31 16.55
N LEU A 141 -5.54 -6.58 16.95
CA LEU A 141 -6.35 -7.60 16.29
C LEU A 141 -7.84 -7.23 16.19
N ASP A 142 -8.43 -6.63 17.22
CA ASP A 142 -9.84 -6.23 17.22
C ASP A 142 -10.14 -5.17 16.14
N GLN A 143 -9.21 -4.23 15.93
CA GLN A 143 -9.29 -3.23 14.87
C GLN A 143 -9.06 -3.84 13.47
N THR A 144 -8.18 -4.84 13.37
CA THR A 144 -8.01 -5.62 12.13
C THR A 144 -9.30 -6.34 11.75
N ILE A 145 -9.91 -7.07 12.71
CA ILE A 145 -11.19 -7.75 12.50
C ILE A 145 -12.31 -6.76 12.17
N HIS A 146 -12.33 -5.58 12.79
CA HIS A 146 -13.28 -4.53 12.43
C HIS A 146 -13.11 -4.05 10.99
N THR A 147 -11.87 -3.81 10.54
CA THR A 147 -11.56 -3.47 9.15
C THR A 147 -12.06 -4.57 8.20
N LEU A 148 -11.76 -5.83 8.49
CA LEU A 148 -12.23 -6.95 7.67
C LEU A 148 -13.77 -7.02 7.60
N SER A 149 -14.44 -6.84 8.73
CA SER A 149 -15.90 -6.82 8.84
C SER A 149 -16.51 -5.64 8.07
N TYR A 150 -15.91 -4.46 8.17
CA TYR A 150 -16.45 -3.26 7.54
C TYR A 150 -16.25 -3.27 6.03
N LEU A 151 -15.07 -3.68 5.52
CA LEU A 151 -14.85 -3.84 4.08
C LEU A 151 -15.76 -4.93 3.49
N HIS A 152 -15.99 -6.01 4.26
CA HIS A 152 -17.01 -6.99 3.90
C HIS A 152 -18.37 -6.30 3.75
N LYS A 153 -18.83 -5.45 4.68
CA LYS A 153 -20.09 -4.70 4.53
C LYS A 153 -20.08 -3.76 3.31
N LEU A 154 -19.00 -2.99 3.12
CA LEU A 154 -18.86 -2.00 2.05
C LEU A 154 -18.86 -2.59 0.64
N ARG A 155 -18.52 -3.88 0.47
CA ARG A 155 -18.57 -4.58 -0.83
C ARG A 155 -19.92 -4.46 -1.57
N LYS A 156 -21.00 -4.17 -0.84
CA LYS A 156 -22.36 -4.04 -1.37
C LYS A 156 -22.60 -2.67 -2.01
N ASP A 157 -21.81 -1.67 -1.64
CA ASP A 157 -21.85 -0.34 -2.25
C ASP A 157 -21.02 -0.34 -3.53
N LEU A 158 -21.69 -0.53 -4.67
CA LEU A 158 -21.03 -0.59 -5.98
C LEU A 158 -20.50 0.77 -6.46
N SER A 159 -20.78 1.86 -5.75
CA SER A 159 -20.18 3.18 -6.04
C SER A 159 -18.71 3.27 -5.60
N LYS A 160 -18.21 2.27 -4.86
CA LYS A 160 -16.87 2.26 -4.28
C LYS A 160 -16.19 0.91 -4.50
N ARG A 161 -14.89 0.95 -4.80
CA ARG A 161 -13.97 -0.20 -4.79
C ARG A 161 -12.98 0.04 -3.68
N VAL A 162 -13.09 -0.73 -2.60
CA VAL A 162 -12.36 -0.45 -1.35
C VAL A 162 -11.21 -1.44 -1.19
N PHE A 163 -10.02 -0.92 -0.96
CA PHE A 163 -8.79 -1.65 -0.74
C PHE A 163 -8.24 -1.29 0.63
N ALA A 164 -7.72 -2.26 1.37
CA ALA A 164 -6.88 -2.02 2.53
C ALA A 164 -5.44 -2.38 2.18
N VAL A 165 -4.51 -1.50 2.56
CA VAL A 165 -3.10 -1.55 2.17
C VAL A 165 -2.24 -1.27 3.39
N THR A 166 -1.24 -2.10 3.60
CA THR A 166 -0.13 -1.92 4.55
C THR A 166 1.18 -2.06 3.77
N ASP A 167 2.33 -1.89 4.42
CA ASP A 167 3.61 -2.15 3.76
C ASP A 167 3.70 -3.60 3.27
N ASP A 168 3.21 -4.57 4.07
CA ASP A 168 3.34 -5.99 3.72
C ASP A 168 2.29 -6.48 2.72
N ASN A 169 1.11 -5.86 2.66
CA ASN A 169 -0.03 -6.45 1.95
C ASN A 169 -1.05 -5.45 1.40
N VAL A 170 -1.70 -5.88 0.32
CA VAL A 170 -2.94 -5.29 -0.19
C VAL A 170 -4.05 -6.34 -0.17
N GLY A 171 -5.26 -5.94 0.23
CA GLY A 171 -6.41 -6.83 0.26
C GLY A 171 -7.74 -6.13 0.03
N TRP A 172 -8.70 -6.88 -0.49
CA TRP A 172 -10.08 -6.43 -0.69
C TRP A 172 -11.06 -7.61 -0.76
N VAL A 173 -12.36 -7.31 -0.78
CA VAL A 173 -13.42 -8.32 -0.82
C VAL A 173 -13.92 -8.51 -2.24
N LEU A 174 -13.90 -9.76 -2.71
CA LEU A 174 -14.56 -10.18 -3.93
C LEU A 174 -16.01 -10.58 -3.60
N ASN A 175 -16.96 -10.15 -4.44
CA ASN A 175 -18.35 -10.58 -4.33
C ASN A 175 -18.52 -12.01 -4.89
N SER A 176 -19.73 -12.58 -4.77
CA SER A 176 -20.04 -13.83 -5.49
C SER A 176 -19.97 -13.61 -7.00
N GLY A 177 -19.37 -14.55 -7.73
CA GLY A 177 -19.24 -14.49 -9.18
C GLY A 177 -17.81 -14.76 -9.63
N GLU A 178 -17.45 -14.16 -10.78
CA GLU A 178 -16.15 -14.34 -11.43
C GLU A 178 -15.39 -13.03 -11.50
N HIS A 179 -14.09 -13.12 -11.24
CA HIS A 179 -13.17 -12.00 -11.12
C HIS A 179 -11.92 -12.28 -11.95
N SER A 180 -11.42 -11.22 -12.60
CA SER A 180 -10.11 -11.19 -13.24
C SER A 180 -9.28 -10.12 -12.55
N ILE A 181 -8.09 -10.49 -12.08
CA ILE A 181 -7.20 -9.62 -11.30
C ILE A 181 -5.89 -9.47 -12.07
N ARG A 182 -5.60 -8.25 -12.51
CA ARG A 182 -4.34 -7.93 -13.18
C ARG A 182 -3.21 -7.85 -12.16
N ILE A 183 -2.17 -8.65 -12.39
CA ILE A 183 -1.00 -8.77 -11.53
C ILE A 183 0.12 -7.90 -12.08
N ASN A 184 0.62 -7.01 -11.24
CA ASN A 184 1.86 -6.27 -11.50
C ASN A 184 2.99 -6.81 -10.63
N HIS A 185 3.80 -7.71 -11.20
CA HIS A 185 4.96 -8.32 -10.54
C HIS A 185 6.07 -7.33 -10.18
N SER A 186 6.00 -6.07 -10.63
CA SER A 186 6.95 -5.04 -10.18
C SER A 186 6.60 -4.44 -8.82
N VAL A 187 5.41 -4.74 -8.29
CA VAL A 187 4.85 -4.16 -7.06
C VAL A 187 4.32 -5.22 -6.11
N LEU A 188 3.76 -6.32 -6.64
CA LEU A 188 3.17 -7.39 -5.86
C LEU A 188 4.18 -8.50 -5.61
N GLY A 189 4.34 -8.87 -4.34
CA GLY A 189 5.14 -10.00 -3.91
C GLY A 189 4.56 -11.34 -4.38
N LYS A 190 5.26 -12.42 -4.03
CA LYS A 190 4.91 -13.76 -4.51
C LYS A 190 3.63 -14.28 -3.86
N THR A 191 3.43 -13.97 -2.58
CA THR A 191 2.43 -14.62 -1.75
C THR A 191 1.05 -13.99 -1.91
N CYS A 192 0.02 -14.82 -1.90
CA CYS A 192 -1.36 -14.39 -1.92
C CYS A 192 -2.27 -15.34 -1.12
N GLY A 193 -3.50 -14.91 -0.89
CA GLY A 193 -4.48 -15.69 -0.14
C GLY A 193 -5.93 -15.41 -0.48
N LEU A 194 -6.76 -16.41 -0.22
CA LEU A 194 -8.21 -16.39 -0.35
C LEU A 194 -8.83 -16.80 0.99
N LEU A 195 -9.41 -15.83 1.69
CA LEU A 195 -9.85 -15.97 3.09
C LEU A 195 -11.38 -15.91 3.18
N PRO A 196 -12.07 -16.97 3.67
CA PRO A 196 -13.53 -17.03 3.76
C PRO A 196 -14.07 -16.23 4.96
N VAL A 197 -13.63 -14.99 5.14
CA VAL A 197 -14.02 -14.12 6.27
C VAL A 197 -15.40 -13.51 6.03
N GLY A 198 -16.28 -13.66 7.02
CA GLY A 198 -17.65 -13.12 6.99
C GLY A 198 -18.68 -14.03 6.33
N VAL A 199 -18.32 -15.28 6.02
CA VAL A 199 -19.22 -16.32 5.52
C VAL A 199 -18.97 -17.63 6.26
N ASP A 200 -19.98 -18.49 6.29
CA ASP A 200 -19.92 -19.88 6.76
C ASP A 200 -18.99 -20.74 5.87
N SER A 201 -19.21 -20.70 4.56
CA SER A 201 -18.39 -21.39 3.57
C SER A 201 -18.67 -20.87 2.16
N THR A 202 -17.68 -20.96 1.27
CA THR A 202 -17.82 -20.69 -0.17
C THR A 202 -17.16 -21.78 -1.01
N ILE A 203 -17.52 -21.89 -2.29
CA ILE A 203 -16.85 -22.78 -3.25
C ILE A 203 -16.00 -21.91 -4.16
N ILE A 204 -14.71 -22.24 -4.29
CA ILE A 204 -13.75 -21.47 -5.08
C ILE A 204 -13.08 -22.29 -6.18
N SER A 205 -12.90 -21.63 -7.33
CA SER A 205 -12.15 -22.12 -8.49
C SER A 205 -11.20 -21.01 -8.96
N THR A 206 -9.95 -21.34 -9.30
CA THR A 206 -8.94 -20.33 -9.64
C THR A 206 -8.07 -20.74 -10.83
N THR A 207 -7.51 -19.77 -11.54
CA THR A 207 -6.38 -19.93 -12.47
C THR A 207 -5.35 -18.82 -12.25
N GLY A 208 -4.11 -19.03 -12.68
CA GLY A 208 -3.01 -18.06 -12.49
C GLY A 208 -2.31 -18.13 -11.14
N LEU A 209 -2.70 -19.08 -10.27
CA LEU A 209 -2.04 -19.38 -9.00
C LEU A 209 -1.18 -20.65 -9.09
N GLN A 210 -0.15 -20.75 -8.24
CA GLN A 210 0.69 -21.95 -8.12
C GLN A 210 -0.13 -23.15 -7.68
N TRP A 211 -1.01 -22.95 -6.70
CA TRP A 211 -1.97 -23.96 -6.25
C TRP A 211 -3.37 -23.52 -6.66
N ASN A 212 -3.71 -23.83 -7.92
CA ASN A 212 -5.06 -23.57 -8.41
C ASN A 212 -6.09 -24.50 -7.76
N LEU A 213 -7.28 -23.97 -7.55
CA LEU A 213 -8.39 -24.66 -6.93
C LEU A 213 -9.47 -24.97 -7.97
N THR A 214 -10.18 -26.07 -7.79
CA THR A 214 -11.28 -26.48 -8.67
C THR A 214 -12.44 -26.92 -7.81
N GLU A 215 -13.52 -26.14 -7.82
CA GLU A 215 -14.76 -26.37 -7.07
C GLU A 215 -14.49 -26.75 -5.60
N THR A 216 -13.53 -26.08 -4.98
CA THR A 216 -13.05 -26.42 -3.63
C THR A 216 -13.83 -25.65 -2.57
N VAL A 217 -14.34 -26.36 -1.57
CA VAL A 217 -15.01 -25.73 -0.42
C VAL A 217 -13.98 -25.02 0.47
N SER A 218 -14.18 -23.74 0.72
CA SER A 218 -13.38 -22.91 1.62
C SER A 218 -14.22 -22.42 2.80
N SER A 219 -13.70 -22.59 4.02
CA SER A 219 -14.34 -22.17 5.27
C SER A 219 -13.28 -22.03 6.37
N PHE A 220 -13.61 -21.33 7.46
CA PHE A 220 -12.72 -21.19 8.62
C PHE A 220 -12.39 -22.52 9.30
N ASP A 221 -13.35 -23.44 9.35
CA ASP A 221 -13.19 -24.78 9.93
C ASP A 221 -12.54 -25.80 8.97
N GLY A 222 -12.26 -25.38 7.74
CA GLY A 222 -11.78 -26.25 6.67
C GLY A 222 -10.59 -25.64 5.93
N MET A 223 -10.65 -25.68 4.60
CA MET A 223 -9.58 -25.15 3.76
C MET A 223 -9.65 -23.62 3.69
N VAL A 224 -8.55 -22.97 4.07
CA VAL A 224 -8.28 -21.56 3.78
C VAL A 224 -7.02 -21.51 2.92
N SER A 225 -7.12 -20.91 1.73
CA SER A 225 -5.97 -20.80 0.82
C SER A 225 -5.07 -19.68 1.31
N THR A 226 -4.18 -20.01 2.24
CA THR A 226 -3.09 -19.15 2.72
C THR A 226 -1.77 -19.61 2.11
N SER A 227 -0.79 -18.70 2.02
CA SER A 227 0.52 -18.98 1.43
C SER A 227 0.45 -19.55 0.01
N ASN A 228 -0.55 -19.15 -0.77
CA ASN A 228 -0.61 -19.45 -2.19
C ASN A 228 0.37 -18.52 -2.93
N HIS A 229 0.74 -18.84 -4.17
CA HIS A 229 1.67 -18.01 -4.93
C HIS A 229 1.07 -17.55 -6.24
N LEU A 230 1.37 -16.31 -6.61
CA LEU A 230 1.19 -15.82 -7.97
C LEU A 230 2.16 -16.58 -8.88
N VAL A 231 1.68 -17.05 -10.04
CA VAL A 231 2.56 -17.70 -11.02
C VAL A 231 3.50 -16.64 -11.63
N PRO A 232 4.83 -16.85 -11.64
CA PRO A 232 5.77 -15.92 -12.26
C PRO A 232 5.38 -15.61 -13.71
N PHE A 233 5.50 -14.35 -14.12
CA PHE A 233 5.20 -13.85 -15.48
C PHE A 233 3.74 -13.94 -15.91
N SER A 234 2.83 -14.52 -15.11
CA SER A 234 1.39 -14.46 -15.39
C SER A 234 0.84 -13.11 -14.97
N ASP A 235 0.25 -12.37 -15.90
CA ASP A 235 -0.26 -11.02 -15.63
C ASP A 235 -1.70 -11.01 -15.09
N THR A 236 -2.33 -12.18 -14.95
CA THR A 236 -3.75 -12.30 -14.63
C THR A 236 -4.04 -13.50 -13.74
N VAL A 237 -4.75 -13.27 -12.64
CA VAL A 237 -5.38 -14.31 -11.82
C VAL A 237 -6.88 -14.29 -12.05
N TRP A 238 -7.49 -15.43 -12.35
CA TRP A 238 -8.94 -15.57 -12.39
C TRP A 238 -9.43 -16.30 -11.14
N ILE A 239 -10.52 -15.80 -10.56
CA ILE A 239 -11.12 -16.33 -9.33
C ILE A 239 -12.63 -16.37 -9.51
N LYS A 240 -13.22 -17.54 -9.24
CA LYS A 240 -14.66 -17.72 -9.10
C LYS A 240 -14.98 -18.11 -7.68
N THR A 241 -16.01 -17.50 -7.11
CA THR A 241 -16.47 -17.78 -5.75
C THR A 241 -18.00 -17.74 -5.66
N THR A 242 -18.61 -18.66 -4.92
CA THR A 242 -20.09 -18.72 -4.78
C THR A 242 -20.64 -17.76 -3.72
N LYS A 243 -19.83 -17.39 -2.72
CA LYS A 243 -20.10 -16.34 -1.74
C LYS A 243 -18.91 -15.37 -1.65
N PRO A 244 -19.07 -14.20 -1.03
CA PRO A 244 -17.97 -13.23 -0.91
C PRO A 244 -16.74 -13.83 -0.20
N ILE A 245 -15.56 -13.43 -0.66
CA ILE A 245 -14.28 -13.90 -0.12
C ILE A 245 -13.27 -12.76 -0.10
N TRP A 246 -12.38 -12.76 0.89
CA TRP A 246 -11.25 -11.84 0.93
C TRP A 246 -10.15 -12.34 0.01
N TRP A 247 -9.66 -11.45 -0.84
CA TRP A 247 -8.45 -11.63 -1.63
C TRP A 247 -7.35 -10.76 -1.02
N THR A 248 -6.16 -11.33 -0.86
CA THR A 248 -4.99 -10.62 -0.37
C THR A 248 -3.75 -11.02 -1.15
N MET A 249 -2.84 -10.08 -1.31
CA MET A 249 -1.53 -10.28 -1.91
C MET A 249 -0.49 -9.56 -1.06
N GLU A 250 0.67 -10.19 -0.97
CA GLU A 250 1.90 -9.57 -0.47
C GLU A 250 2.30 -8.42 -1.40
N LEU A 251 2.77 -7.30 -0.83
CA LEU A 251 3.48 -6.29 -1.60
C LEU A 251 4.97 -6.64 -1.65
N HIS A 252 5.66 -6.24 -2.71
CA HIS A 252 7.10 -6.43 -2.78
C HIS A 252 7.77 -5.61 -1.68
N ALA A 253 8.58 -6.30 -0.88
CA ALA A 253 9.56 -5.65 -0.04
C ALA A 253 10.50 -4.79 -0.89
N GLU A 254 10.70 -3.53 -0.50
CA GLU A 254 11.66 -2.63 -1.12
C GLU A 254 12.67 -2.17 -0.07
N ILE A 255 13.89 -1.89 -0.52
CA ILE A 255 14.87 -1.13 0.25
C ILE A 255 14.98 0.28 -0.32
N THR A 256 15.45 1.21 0.49
CA THR A 256 15.90 2.52 0.02
C THR A 256 17.41 2.51 -0.06
N VAL A 257 17.98 2.76 -1.24
CA VAL A 257 19.42 2.92 -1.40
C VAL A 257 19.74 4.41 -1.35
N LEU A 258 20.56 4.82 -0.39
CA LEU A 258 21.03 6.19 -0.22
C LEU A 258 22.40 6.36 -0.88
N TYR A 259 22.50 7.35 -1.76
CA TYR A 259 23.71 7.67 -2.50
C TYR A 259 24.37 8.94 -1.95
N PHE A 260 25.65 8.83 -1.63
CA PHE A 260 26.46 9.95 -1.16
C PHE A 260 27.61 10.26 -2.13
N ALA A 261 28.09 11.50 -2.09
CA ALA A 261 29.30 11.97 -2.78
C ALA A 261 29.42 11.48 -4.24
N GLY A 262 30.44 10.67 -4.54
CA GLY A 262 30.70 10.15 -5.88
C GLY A 262 29.54 9.32 -6.42
N ALA A 263 28.92 8.49 -5.58
CA ALA A 263 27.80 7.65 -6.00
C ALA A 263 26.55 8.48 -6.34
N SER A 264 26.28 9.55 -5.59
CA SER A 264 25.19 10.49 -5.91
C SER A 264 25.46 11.24 -7.22
N THR A 265 26.71 11.65 -7.45
CA THR A 265 27.10 12.35 -8.69
C THR A 265 26.99 11.42 -9.91
N ALA A 266 27.36 10.14 -9.77
CA ALA A 266 27.30 9.17 -10.86
C ALA A 266 25.86 8.82 -11.23
N THR A 267 24.99 8.60 -10.25
CA THR A 267 23.57 8.27 -10.48
C THR A 267 22.71 9.48 -10.82
N GLY A 268 23.14 10.67 -10.40
CA GLY A 268 22.32 11.89 -10.45
C GLY A 268 21.18 11.89 -9.42
N MET A 269 21.23 11.02 -8.42
CA MET A 269 20.18 10.81 -7.42
C MET A 269 20.75 10.83 -6.00
N ALA A 270 19.96 11.26 -5.02
CA ALA A 270 20.32 11.18 -3.60
C ALA A 270 19.85 9.85 -2.98
N GLU A 271 18.78 9.28 -3.50
CA GLU A 271 18.21 8.01 -3.06
C GLU A 271 17.50 7.31 -4.23
N GLU A 272 17.36 5.99 -4.17
CA GLU A 272 16.42 5.24 -5.02
C GLU A 272 15.76 4.10 -4.26
N ALA A 273 14.51 3.76 -4.60
CA ALA A 273 13.86 2.56 -4.10
C ALA A 273 14.23 1.35 -4.98
N VAL A 274 14.69 0.27 -4.35
CA VAL A 274 15.08 -0.97 -5.03
C VAL A 274 14.20 -2.12 -4.53
N PRO A 275 13.45 -2.79 -5.42
CA PRO A 275 12.66 -3.95 -5.01
C PRO A 275 13.57 -5.12 -4.65
N ILE A 276 13.24 -5.80 -3.55
CA ILE A 276 13.87 -7.05 -3.15
C ILE A 276 13.34 -8.14 -4.09
N PRO A 277 14.20 -8.80 -4.90
CA PRO A 277 13.79 -9.89 -5.75
C PRO A 277 13.19 -11.04 -4.93
N ILE A 278 12.38 -11.87 -5.60
CA ILE A 278 11.67 -13.00 -4.97
C ILE A 278 12.62 -13.99 -4.25
N ASN A 279 13.88 -14.08 -4.67
CA ASN A 279 14.88 -14.95 -4.07
C ASN A 279 15.69 -14.27 -2.95
N GLY A 280 15.24 -13.12 -2.44
CA GLY A 280 15.99 -12.27 -1.53
C GLY A 280 16.96 -11.33 -2.26
N LEU A 281 17.54 -10.41 -1.49
CA LEU A 281 18.57 -9.48 -1.96
C LEU A 281 19.66 -9.40 -0.91
N SER A 282 20.78 -10.08 -1.15
CA SER A 282 21.97 -9.82 -0.36
C SER A 282 22.59 -8.48 -0.76
N LEU A 283 23.31 -7.89 0.18
CA LEU A 283 24.05 -6.64 -0.02
C LEU A 283 25.13 -6.79 -1.13
N SER A 284 25.65 -8.01 -1.36
CA SER A 284 26.51 -8.31 -2.51
C SER A 284 25.77 -8.28 -3.85
N ASN A 285 24.56 -8.84 -3.91
CA ASN A 285 23.76 -8.85 -5.13
C ASN A 285 23.15 -7.47 -5.43
N LEU A 286 22.93 -6.65 -4.39
CA LEU A 286 22.52 -5.27 -4.54
C LEU A 286 23.51 -4.49 -5.40
N ARG A 287 24.82 -4.64 -5.18
CA ARG A 287 25.85 -3.95 -5.97
C ARG A 287 25.69 -4.19 -7.47
N ASP A 288 25.58 -5.45 -7.90
CA ASP A 288 25.42 -5.81 -9.31
C ASP A 288 24.09 -5.27 -9.87
N LEU A 289 23.04 -5.33 -9.05
CA LEU A 289 21.75 -4.74 -9.39
C LEU A 289 21.85 -3.24 -9.63
N LEU A 290 22.52 -2.47 -8.75
CA LEU A 290 22.72 -1.03 -8.92
C LEU A 290 23.53 -0.70 -10.18
N ILE A 291 24.58 -1.47 -10.48
CA ILE A 291 25.38 -1.29 -11.71
C ILE A 291 24.50 -1.51 -12.95
N SER A 292 23.64 -2.54 -12.94
CA SER A 292 22.73 -2.82 -14.05
C SER A 292 21.66 -1.73 -14.25
N ARG A 293 21.25 -1.07 -13.17
CA ARG A 293 20.26 0.02 -13.17
C ARG A 293 20.84 1.35 -13.64
N HIS A 294 22.13 1.59 -13.41
CA HIS A 294 22.85 2.82 -13.77
C HIS A 294 23.99 2.57 -14.76
N PRO A 295 23.73 2.02 -15.96
CA PRO A 295 24.79 1.66 -16.90
C PRO A 295 25.52 2.91 -17.43
N ASN A 296 26.84 2.80 -17.65
CA ASN A 296 27.70 3.86 -18.19
C ASN A 296 27.85 5.13 -17.33
N THR A 297 27.56 5.04 -16.04
CA THR A 297 27.70 6.17 -15.09
C THR A 297 29.04 6.21 -14.35
N GLY A 298 29.83 5.13 -14.41
CA GLY A 298 31.03 4.94 -13.59
C GLY A 298 30.75 4.48 -12.16
N LEU A 299 29.48 4.18 -11.83
CA LEU A 299 29.06 3.70 -10.51
C LEU A 299 29.77 2.38 -10.13
N ASP A 300 30.06 1.52 -11.10
CA ASP A 300 30.82 0.28 -10.93
C ASP A 300 32.15 0.48 -10.21
N LYS A 301 32.94 1.46 -10.65
CA LYS A 301 34.24 1.80 -10.07
C LYS A 301 34.12 2.46 -8.70
N ILE A 302 33.05 3.22 -8.49
CA ILE A 302 32.80 3.90 -7.21
C ILE A 302 32.46 2.85 -6.14
N LEU A 303 31.55 1.93 -6.45
CA LEU A 303 31.11 0.87 -5.55
C LEU A 303 32.23 -0.12 -5.17
N GLU A 304 33.33 -0.21 -5.93
CA GLU A 304 34.53 -0.96 -5.54
C GLU A 304 35.19 -0.45 -4.26
N THR A 305 35.10 0.86 -4.04
CA THR A 305 35.81 1.54 -2.96
C THR A 305 34.88 1.92 -1.81
N CYS A 306 33.57 1.76 -1.98
CA CYS A 306 32.57 2.13 -0.99
C CYS A 306 32.42 1.07 0.09
N GLN A 307 32.11 1.54 1.30
CA GLN A 307 31.52 0.74 2.34
C GLN A 307 29.99 0.87 2.29
N TRP A 308 29.31 0.04 3.07
CA TRP A 308 27.86 0.02 3.14
C TRP A 308 27.42 0.17 4.59
N SER A 309 26.32 0.87 4.81
CA SER A 309 25.56 0.75 6.04
C SER A 309 24.13 0.34 5.74
N VAL A 310 23.51 -0.35 6.68
CA VAL A 310 22.12 -0.77 6.64
C VAL A 310 21.46 -0.26 7.91
N ASN A 311 20.41 0.56 7.78
CA ASN A 311 19.71 1.22 8.89
C ASN A 311 20.68 1.94 9.84
N GLU A 312 21.56 2.78 9.27
CA GLU A 312 22.59 3.55 9.98
C GLU A 312 23.72 2.71 10.63
N GLU A 313 23.71 1.38 10.50
CA GLU A 313 24.77 0.51 11.02
C GLU A 313 25.74 0.08 9.91
N MET A 314 27.04 0.31 10.10
CA MET A 314 28.07 -0.10 9.14
C MET A 314 28.14 -1.62 9.02
N VAL A 315 28.20 -2.14 7.79
CA VAL A 315 28.25 -3.57 7.51
C VAL A 315 29.69 -4.03 7.27
N ASP A 316 30.22 -4.81 8.21
CA ASP A 316 31.57 -5.38 8.10
C ASP A 316 31.67 -6.54 7.11
N HIS A 317 30.59 -7.32 6.95
CA HIS A 317 30.55 -8.53 6.12
C HIS A 317 29.40 -8.48 5.10
N PRO A 318 29.57 -7.77 3.96
CA PRO A 318 28.55 -7.63 2.92
C PRO A 318 27.94 -8.93 2.39
N LEU A 319 28.75 -10.00 2.33
CA LEU A 319 28.37 -11.27 1.72
C LEU A 319 27.33 -12.07 2.53
N SER A 320 27.20 -11.80 3.83
CA SER A 320 26.24 -12.48 4.71
C SER A 320 25.04 -11.60 5.09
N CYS A 321 24.99 -10.36 4.60
CA CYS A 321 23.93 -9.41 4.92
C CYS A 321 22.79 -9.57 3.90
N GLU A 322 21.73 -10.26 4.32
CA GLU A 322 20.45 -10.27 3.61
C GLU A 322 19.69 -8.99 3.92
N LEU A 323 19.20 -8.34 2.88
CA LEU A 323 18.42 -7.12 3.02
C LEU A 323 16.96 -7.46 3.24
N THR A 324 16.35 -6.74 4.18
CA THR A 324 14.95 -6.88 4.53
C THR A 324 14.16 -5.71 4.01
N GLU A 325 12.85 -5.89 3.93
CA GLU A 325 11.92 -4.81 3.63
C GLU A 325 12.16 -3.57 4.48
N GLY A 326 12.04 -2.40 3.85
CA GLY A 326 12.16 -1.10 4.49
C GLY A 326 13.59 -0.74 4.89
N ALA A 327 14.58 -1.58 4.62
CA ALA A 327 15.96 -1.28 4.99
C ALA A 327 16.48 -0.06 4.20
N GLU A 328 17.15 0.84 4.92
CA GLU A 328 17.90 1.94 4.32
C GLU A 328 19.35 1.52 4.14
N VAL A 329 19.79 1.44 2.90
CA VAL A 329 21.12 0.97 2.53
C VAL A 329 21.94 2.13 1.98
N ALA A 330 22.89 2.63 2.74
CA ALA A 330 23.71 3.76 2.32
C ALA A 330 25.04 3.31 1.70
N VAL A 331 25.32 3.88 0.52
CA VAL A 331 26.61 3.76 -0.17
C VAL A 331 27.58 4.79 0.42
N ILE A 332 28.48 4.33 1.28
CA ILE A 332 29.46 5.18 1.99
C ILE A 332 30.74 5.25 1.15
N CYS A 333 30.84 6.30 0.32
CA CYS A 333 32.07 6.57 -0.40
C CYS A 333 33.23 6.91 0.57
N PRO A 334 34.46 6.47 0.28
CA PRO A 334 35.61 6.85 1.10
C PRO A 334 35.78 8.37 1.05
N VAL A 335 35.94 8.98 2.23
CA VAL A 335 36.26 10.39 2.32
C VAL A 335 37.63 10.60 1.71
N SER A 336 37.70 11.36 0.61
CA SER A 336 38.98 11.89 0.14
C SER A 336 39.52 12.77 1.26
N GLY A 337 40.52 12.28 2.00
CA GLY A 337 41.22 13.06 3.01
C GLY A 337 41.71 14.36 2.41
N GLY A 338 41.32 15.48 3.02
CA GLY A 338 41.92 16.78 2.77
C GLY A 338 43.30 16.89 3.39
#